data_AF-A0A848BZA0-F1
#
_entry.id   AF-A0A848BZA0-F1
#
_cell.length_a   1.000
_cell.length_b   1.000
_cell.length_c   1.000
_cell.angle_alpha   90.00
_cell.angle_beta   90.00
_cell.angle_gamma   90.00
#
_symmetry.space_group_name_H-M   'P 1'
#
loop_
_entity.id
_entity.type
_entity.pdbx_description
1 polymer ?
#
loop_
_entity_poly.entity_id
_entity_poly.type
_entity_poly.pdbx_seq_one_letter_code
_entity_poly.pdbx_strand_id
1 'polypeptide(L)'
;MEFESVNKNSPIYYSRFQFCTDGEIYERVVCNIPYRELSYLRLKMVPRPISLTKVTWEEKVTEEITHVLTDAEIEEMKPYINAWDFEPYRNRKMEMFNPGFVGYLDGIHREFEGVTDSYLPYIKLSMDYCYDPMLPPEALYGYIMGKYFPQVCGKQ
;
A
#
# COMPACT_ATOMS: atom_id res chain seq x y z
N MET A 1 -7.63 7.32 15.38
CA MET A 1 -8.47 8.17 14.52
C MET A 1 -9.23 7.21 13.63
N GLU A 2 -10.56 7.15 13.74
CA GLU A 2 -11.39 6.25 12.93
C GLU A 2 -11.57 6.87 11.53
N PHE A 3 -11.30 6.10 10.49
CA PHE A 3 -11.51 6.52 9.11
C PHE A 3 -12.99 6.34 8.75
N GLU A 4 -13.67 7.43 8.37
CA GLU A 4 -15.07 7.39 7.96
C GLU A 4 -15.20 7.32 6.44
N SER A 5 -15.77 6.22 5.94
CA SER A 5 -16.00 6.01 4.51
C SER A 5 -17.03 6.99 3.92
N VAL A 6 -16.73 7.50 2.73
CA VAL A 6 -17.47 8.53 1.97
C VAL A 6 -18.73 7.96 1.32
N ASN A 7 -18.75 6.67 0.94
CA ASN A 7 -19.90 6.06 0.27
C ASN A 7 -20.36 4.75 0.93
N LYS A 8 -21.46 4.84 1.69
CA LYS A 8 -22.05 3.71 2.45
C LYS A 8 -23.16 2.95 1.71
N ASN A 9 -23.69 3.49 0.62
CA ASN A 9 -24.93 2.96 0.00
C ASN A 9 -24.69 1.87 -1.06
N SER A 10 -23.47 1.76 -1.61
CA SER A 10 -23.05 0.70 -2.54
C SER A 10 -21.52 0.58 -2.54
N PRO A 11 -20.93 0.03 -1.47
CA PRO A 11 -19.49 -0.03 -1.34
C PRO A 11 -18.88 -0.95 -2.40
N ILE A 12 -17.72 -0.57 -2.91
CA ILE A 12 -16.92 -1.40 -3.81
C ILE A 12 -15.58 -1.58 -3.12
N TYR A 13 -15.18 -2.82 -2.88
CA TYR A 13 -13.94 -3.09 -2.16
C TYR A 13 -12.82 -3.47 -3.13
N TYR A 14 -11.58 -3.06 -2.82
CA TYR A 14 -10.42 -3.61 -3.50
C TYR A 14 -10.32 -5.11 -3.24
N SER A 15 -10.12 -5.89 -4.30
CA SER A 15 -9.86 -7.33 -4.22
C SER A 15 -8.36 -7.62 -4.12
N ARG A 16 -7.55 -6.76 -4.72
CA ARG A 16 -6.09 -6.77 -4.59
C ARG A 16 -5.58 -5.36 -4.39
N PHE A 17 -4.62 -5.21 -3.49
CA PHE A 17 -3.87 -3.97 -3.37
C PHE A 17 -2.44 -4.23 -2.95
N GLN A 18 -1.56 -3.28 -3.21
CA GLN A 18 -0.20 -3.30 -2.73
C GLN A 18 0.31 -1.93 -2.33
N PHE A 19 1.29 -1.93 -1.43
CA PHE A 19 2.11 -0.78 -1.11
C PHE A 19 3.54 -1.09 -1.52
N CYS A 20 4.10 -0.31 -2.44
CA CYS A 20 5.50 -0.39 -2.83
C CYS A 20 6.24 0.75 -2.13
N THR A 21 7.33 0.43 -1.45
CA THR A 21 8.22 1.41 -0.83
C THR A 21 9.61 1.26 -1.45
N ASP A 22 10.11 2.34 -2.03
CA ASP A 22 11.39 2.43 -2.72
C ASP A 22 12.29 3.50 -2.05
N GLY A 23 13.61 3.30 -2.09
CA GLY A 23 14.59 4.19 -1.46
C GLY A 23 15.81 3.42 -0.98
N GLU A 24 16.26 3.68 0.25
CA GLU A 24 17.31 2.88 0.89
C GLU A 24 16.84 1.46 1.26
N ILE A 25 15.53 1.28 1.39
CA ILE A 25 14.87 0.03 1.76
C ILE A 25 13.78 -0.23 0.72
N TYR A 26 13.80 -1.41 0.10
CA TYR A 26 12.75 -1.87 -0.81
C TYR A 26 11.80 -2.78 -0.05
N GLU A 27 10.55 -2.34 0.10
CA GLU A 27 9.52 -3.09 0.82
C GLU A 27 8.24 -3.16 0.00
N ARG A 28 7.55 -4.30 0.07
CA ARG A 28 6.25 -4.47 -0.56
C ARG A 28 5.27 -5.11 0.41
N VAL A 29 4.12 -4.50 0.58
CA VAL A 29 2.96 -5.11 1.25
C VAL A 29 1.97 -5.46 0.17
N VAL A 30 1.55 -6.71 0.07
CA VAL A 30 0.62 -7.20 -0.95
C VAL A 30 -0.55 -7.88 -0.28
N CYS A 31 -1.77 -7.48 -0.64
CA CYS A 31 -3.00 -8.12 -0.19
C CYS A 31 -3.77 -8.66 -1.38
N ASN A 32 -4.22 -9.90 -1.29
CA ASN A 32 -5.01 -10.58 -2.29
C ASN A 32 -6.18 -11.29 -1.61
N ILE A 33 -7.32 -10.60 -1.52
CA ILE A 33 -8.49 -11.03 -0.75
C ILE A 33 -9.09 -12.35 -1.25
N PRO A 34 -9.27 -12.58 -2.57
CA PRO A 34 -9.76 -13.87 -3.07
C PRO A 34 -8.90 -15.07 -2.67
N TYR A 35 -7.60 -14.86 -2.46
CA TYR A 35 -6.65 -15.87 -2.01
C TYR A 35 -6.39 -15.84 -0.50
N ARG A 36 -7.05 -14.92 0.22
CA ARG A 36 -6.90 -14.72 1.66
C ARG A 36 -5.45 -14.50 2.09
N GLU A 37 -4.66 -13.85 1.24
CA GLU A 37 -3.23 -13.67 1.47
C GLU A 37 -2.91 -12.20 1.73
N LEU A 38 -2.18 -11.94 2.81
CA LEU A 38 -1.57 -10.65 3.11
C LEU A 38 -0.09 -10.88 3.42
N SER A 39 0.78 -10.35 2.57
CA SER A 39 2.21 -10.61 2.59
C SER A 39 3.00 -9.32 2.73
N TYR A 40 4.01 -9.33 3.60
CA TYR A 40 5.06 -8.32 3.67
C TYR A 40 6.34 -8.90 3.11
N LEU A 41 6.99 -8.17 2.22
CA LEU A 41 8.22 -8.54 1.52
C LEU A 41 9.26 -7.45 1.73
N ARG A 42 10.46 -7.82 2.16
CA ARG A 42 11.66 -6.97 2.08
C ARG A 42 12.54 -7.44 0.95
N LEU A 43 12.86 -6.52 0.05
CA LEU A 43 13.58 -6.78 -1.19
C LEU A 43 14.98 -6.14 -1.13
N LYS A 44 15.91 -6.72 -1.89
CA LYS A 44 17.17 -6.07 -2.25
C LYS A 44 17.37 -6.15 -3.76
N MET A 45 17.81 -5.04 -4.34
CA MET A 45 18.28 -5.04 -5.71
C MET A 45 19.65 -5.71 -5.77
N VAL A 46 19.75 -6.80 -6.51
CA VAL A 46 21.02 -7.51 -6.73
C VAL A 46 21.42 -7.45 -8.20
N PRO A 47 22.72 -7.30 -8.50
CA PRO A 47 23.18 -7.33 -9.88
C PRO A 47 23.02 -8.75 -10.44
N ARG A 48 22.36 -8.84 -11.59
CA ARG A 48 22.19 -10.04 -12.39
C ARG A 48 23.02 -9.90 -13.68
N PRO A 49 24.17 -10.59 -13.79
CA PRO A 49 24.95 -10.59 -15.02
C PRO A 49 24.18 -11.24 -16.17
N ILE A 50 24.06 -10.55 -17.30
CA ILE A 50 23.51 -11.10 -18.55
C ILE A 50 24.64 -11.50 -19.50
N SER A 51 25.76 -10.78 -19.46
CA SER A 51 26.99 -11.10 -20.20
C SER A 51 28.20 -10.57 -19.44
N LEU A 52 29.41 -10.82 -19.97
CA LEU A 52 30.66 -10.29 -19.43
C LEU A 52 30.72 -8.75 -19.35
N THR A 53 29.85 -8.04 -20.09
CA THR A 53 29.83 -6.57 -20.16
C THR A 53 28.48 -5.95 -19.79
N LYS A 54 27.47 -6.77 -19.49
CA LYS A 54 26.10 -6.30 -19.24
C LYS A 54 25.56 -6.87 -17.93
N VAL A 55 25.20 -5.97 -17.03
CA VAL A 55 24.53 -6.26 -15.76
C VAL A 55 23.14 -5.63 -15.80
N THR A 56 22.12 -6.41 -15.44
CA THR A 56 20.81 -5.88 -15.05
C THR A 56 20.63 -5.99 -13.55
N TRP A 57 19.57 -5.42 -13.00
CA TRP A 57 19.24 -5.55 -11.59
C TRP A 57 17.98 -6.39 -11.46
N GLU A 58 17.96 -7.29 -10.47
CA GLU A 58 16.77 -8.06 -10.13
C GLU A 58 16.42 -7.88 -8.65
N GLU A 59 15.11 -7.91 -8.38
CA GLU A 59 14.59 -7.93 -7.02
C GLU A 59 14.83 -9.31 -6.40
N LYS A 60 15.49 -9.35 -5.25
CA LYS A 60 15.63 -10.56 -4.45
C LYS A 60 14.92 -10.38 -3.11
N VAL A 61 13.98 -11.27 -2.80
CA VAL A 61 13.32 -11.32 -1.49
C VAL A 61 14.35 -11.74 -0.43
N THR A 62 14.43 -10.94 0.63
CA THR A 62 15.34 -11.15 1.77
C THR A 62 14.60 -11.45 3.06
N GLU A 63 13.36 -11.00 3.18
CA GLU A 63 12.44 -11.29 4.29
C GLU A 63 11.05 -11.40 3.69
N GLU A 64 10.29 -12.41 4.11
CA GLU A 64 8.90 -12.63 3.71
C GLU A 64 8.11 -13.05 4.94
N ILE A 65 7.00 -12.36 5.17
CA ILE A 65 6.06 -12.64 6.25
C ILE A 65 4.68 -12.70 5.63
N THR A 66 4.03 -13.86 5.69
CA THR A 66 2.70 -14.08 5.13
C THR A 66 1.69 -14.33 6.24
N HIS A 67 0.56 -13.64 6.15
CA HIS A 67 -0.61 -13.82 7.00
C HIS A 67 -1.79 -14.33 6.17
N VAL A 68 -2.48 -15.37 6.67
CA VAL A 68 -3.69 -15.89 6.05
C VAL A 68 -4.90 -15.21 6.68
N LEU A 69 -5.64 -14.46 5.87
CA LEU A 69 -6.79 -13.68 6.31
C LEU A 69 -8.00 -14.58 6.60
N THR A 70 -8.59 -14.38 7.76
CA THR A 70 -9.89 -14.94 8.13
C THR A 70 -11.04 -14.09 7.56
N ASP A 71 -12.24 -14.68 7.46
CA ASP A 71 -13.42 -13.94 7.01
C ASP A 71 -13.73 -12.74 7.93
N ALA A 72 -13.53 -12.90 9.25
CA ALA A 72 -13.72 -11.81 10.20
C ALA A 72 -12.73 -10.64 9.97
N GLU A 73 -11.47 -10.95 9.66
CA GLU A 73 -10.46 -9.92 9.34
C GLU A 73 -10.74 -9.22 8.02
N ILE A 74 -11.25 -9.94 7.01
CA ILE A 74 -11.67 -9.34 5.74
C ILE A 74 -12.84 -8.38 5.98
N GLU A 75 -13.84 -8.78 6.77
CA GLU A 75 -14.96 -7.92 7.13
C GLU A 75 -14.51 -6.68 7.90
N GLU A 76 -13.58 -6.84 8.84
CA GLU A 76 -13.01 -5.73 9.61
C GLU A 76 -12.17 -4.77 8.75
N MET A 77 -11.55 -5.27 7.68
CA MET A 77 -10.73 -4.46 6.76
C MET A 77 -11.58 -3.59 5.81
N LYS A 78 -12.84 -3.95 5.56
CA LYS A 78 -13.75 -3.26 4.62
C LYS A 78 -13.79 -1.74 4.72
N PRO A 79 -13.80 -1.11 5.91
CA PRO A 79 -13.80 0.35 6.03
C PRO A 79 -12.59 1.02 5.38
N TYR A 80 -11.45 0.32 5.30
CA TYR A 80 -10.19 0.86 4.77
C TYR A 80 -9.98 0.59 3.28
N ILE A 81 -10.73 -0.37 2.70
CA ILE A 81 -10.54 -0.84 1.32
C ILE A 81 -11.72 -0.49 0.41
N ASN A 82 -12.63 0.39 0.84
CA ASN A 82 -13.70 0.90 -0.01
C ASN A 82 -13.11 1.81 -1.09
N ALA A 83 -13.07 1.32 -2.32
CA ALA A 83 -12.49 1.99 -3.47
C ALA A 83 -13.10 3.38 -3.74
N TRP A 84 -14.38 3.59 -3.38
CA TRP A 84 -15.00 4.91 -3.51
C TRP A 84 -14.29 6.01 -2.71
N ASP A 85 -13.63 5.66 -1.62
CA ASP A 85 -12.92 6.64 -0.80
C ASP A 85 -11.64 7.11 -1.48
N PHE A 86 -11.10 6.32 -2.41
CA PHE A 86 -9.88 6.59 -3.16
C PHE A 86 -10.16 7.36 -4.47
N GLU A 87 -11.36 7.21 -5.04
CA GLU A 87 -11.75 7.84 -6.31
C GLU A 87 -11.54 9.38 -6.37
N PRO A 88 -11.83 10.16 -5.32
CA PRO A 88 -11.58 11.62 -5.34
C PRO A 88 -10.11 11.99 -5.58
N TYR A 89 -9.19 11.05 -5.34
CA TYR A 89 -7.75 11.23 -5.48
C TYR A 89 -7.20 10.64 -6.78
N ARG A 90 -8.04 10.06 -7.64
CA ARG A 90 -7.62 9.48 -8.92
C ARG A 90 -6.88 10.51 -9.78
N ASN A 91 -5.70 10.11 -10.27
CA ASN A 91 -4.80 10.96 -11.07
C ASN A 91 -4.39 12.27 -10.36
N ARG A 92 -4.62 12.40 -9.05
CA ARG A 92 -4.18 13.55 -8.30
C ARG A 92 -2.67 13.51 -8.18
N LYS A 93 -2.03 14.60 -8.56
CA LYS A 93 -0.63 14.82 -8.27
C LYS A 93 -0.52 15.28 -6.82
N MET A 94 0.02 14.43 -5.95
CA MET A 94 0.24 14.77 -4.56
C MET A 94 1.41 15.76 -4.48
N GLU A 95 1.20 16.90 -3.81
CA GLU A 95 2.17 18.00 -3.76
C GLU A 95 2.07 18.76 -2.42
N MET A 96 3.16 19.37 -1.98
CA MET A 96 3.23 20.14 -0.73
C MET A 96 2.22 21.30 -0.60
N PHE A 97 1.69 21.81 -1.71
CA PHE A 97 0.74 22.93 -1.73
C PHE A 97 -0.72 22.48 -1.70
N ASN A 98 -0.96 21.17 -1.69
CA ASN A 98 -2.30 20.63 -1.55
C ASN A 98 -2.84 20.88 -0.12
N PRO A 99 -4.14 21.20 0.05
CA PRO A 99 -4.74 21.34 1.36
C PRO A 99 -4.56 20.08 2.22
N GLY A 100 -4.22 20.31 3.49
CA GLY A 100 -3.99 19.24 4.47
C GLY A 100 -2.55 18.74 4.52
N PHE A 101 -1.61 19.24 3.71
CA PHE A 101 -0.21 18.82 3.81
C PHE A 101 0.38 19.10 5.21
N VAL A 102 1.01 18.09 5.81
CA VAL A 102 1.65 18.20 7.13
C VAL A 102 3.12 17.80 7.15
N GLY A 103 3.62 17.09 6.14
CA GLY A 103 5.04 16.68 6.09
C GLY A 103 5.37 15.71 4.96
N TYR A 104 6.65 15.35 4.87
CA TYR A 104 7.17 14.42 3.88
C TYR A 104 7.65 13.13 4.54
N LEU A 105 7.61 12.01 3.81
CA LEU A 105 8.31 10.79 4.23
C LEU A 105 9.79 10.95 3.86
N ASP A 106 10.66 11.22 4.84
CA ASP A 106 12.11 11.50 4.69
C ASP A 106 12.83 10.55 3.70
N GLY A 107 12.90 10.93 2.41
CA GLY A 107 13.62 10.18 1.37
C GLY A 107 13.03 8.81 1.02
N ILE A 108 11.83 8.49 1.50
CA ILE A 108 11.14 7.23 1.25
C ILE A 108 10.03 7.49 0.22
N HIS A 109 10.12 6.82 -0.92
CA HIS A 109 9.03 6.83 -1.89
C HIS A 109 8.07 5.70 -1.58
N ARG A 110 6.79 6.02 -1.43
CA ARG A 110 5.76 5.00 -1.18
C ARG A 110 4.61 5.19 -2.14
N GLU A 111 4.07 4.09 -2.61
CA GLU A 111 2.97 4.09 -3.56
C GLU A 111 1.95 3.02 -3.22
N PHE A 112 0.68 3.40 -3.30
CA PHE A 112 -0.45 2.48 -3.23
C PHE A 112 -0.92 2.13 -4.64
N GLU A 113 -1.21 0.86 -4.86
CA GLU A 113 -1.88 0.37 -6.06
C GLU A 113 -3.05 -0.53 -5.68
N GLY A 114 -4.21 -0.33 -6.30
CA GLY A 114 -5.43 -1.05 -5.99
C GLY A 114 -6.20 -1.49 -7.23
N VAL A 115 -6.70 -2.72 -7.22
CA VAL A 115 -7.58 -3.31 -8.23
C VAL A 115 -8.83 -3.84 -7.56
N THR A 116 -9.98 -3.56 -8.16
CA THR A 116 -11.27 -4.13 -7.75
C THR A 116 -11.65 -5.26 -8.71
N ASP A 117 -12.44 -6.22 -8.25
CA ASP A 117 -13.07 -7.23 -9.14
C ASP A 117 -14.33 -6.66 -9.84
N SER A 118 -14.54 -5.35 -9.76
CA SER A 118 -15.69 -4.63 -10.30
C SER A 118 -15.32 -3.83 -11.55
N TYR A 119 -16.22 -2.95 -12.00
CA TYR A 119 -15.98 -2.04 -13.11
C TYR A 119 -15.04 -0.85 -12.75
N LEU A 120 -14.68 -0.66 -11.47
CA LEU A 120 -13.75 0.41 -11.10
C LEU A 120 -12.33 0.07 -11.57
N PRO A 121 -11.71 0.96 -12.39
CA PRO A 121 -10.39 0.71 -12.93
C PRO A 121 -9.32 0.83 -11.85
N TYR A 122 -8.19 0.17 -12.10
CA TYR A 122 -6.95 0.29 -11.35
C TYR A 122 -6.67 1.73 -10.90
N ILE A 123 -6.23 1.90 -9.64
CA ILE A 123 -5.74 3.18 -9.13
C ILE A 123 -4.30 3.03 -8.66
N LYS A 124 -3.54 4.11 -8.79
CA LYS A 124 -2.17 4.26 -8.31
C LYS A 124 -2.04 5.63 -7.67
N LEU A 125 -1.61 5.69 -6.42
CA LEU A 125 -1.49 6.91 -5.64
C LEU A 125 -0.12 6.97 -4.97
N SER A 126 0.65 8.02 -5.25
CA SER A 126 1.86 8.34 -4.47
C SER A 126 1.46 8.71 -3.04
N MET A 127 2.28 8.27 -2.10
CA MET A 127 2.15 8.48 -0.66
C MET A 127 3.42 9.17 -0.11
N ASP A 128 4.13 9.94 -0.93
CA ASP A 128 5.41 10.58 -0.54
C ASP A 128 5.22 11.72 0.47
N TYR A 129 3.97 12.20 0.60
CA TYR A 129 3.58 13.30 1.46
C TYR A 129 2.50 12.83 2.43
N CYS A 130 2.58 13.31 3.67
CA CYS A 130 1.61 13.07 4.72
C CYS A 130 0.55 14.19 4.74
N TYR A 131 -0.71 13.82 4.93
CA TYR A 131 -1.83 14.77 5.03
C TYR A 131 -2.61 14.64 6.35
N ASP A 132 -3.23 15.75 6.77
CA ASP A 132 -4.24 15.84 7.84
C ASP A 132 -5.48 16.60 7.32
N PRO A 133 -6.66 15.96 7.21
CA PRO A 133 -6.93 14.57 7.58
C PRO A 133 -6.21 13.55 6.70
N MET A 134 -5.88 12.42 7.31
CA MET A 134 -5.17 11.30 6.68
C MET A 134 -5.91 10.80 5.44
N LEU A 135 -5.17 10.57 4.35
CA LEU A 135 -5.72 10.04 3.10
C LEU A 135 -6.06 8.55 3.23
N PRO A 136 -7.01 8.03 2.43
CA PRO A 136 -7.37 6.60 2.43
C PRO A 136 -6.18 5.62 2.33
N PRO A 137 -5.20 5.79 1.42
CA PRO A 137 -4.06 4.88 1.35
C PRO A 137 -3.17 4.94 2.61
N GLU A 138 -3.03 6.11 3.23
CA GLU A 138 -2.27 6.27 4.49
C GLU A 138 -2.98 5.55 5.64
N ALA A 139 -4.32 5.69 5.72
CA ALA A 139 -5.16 5.00 6.70
C ALA A 139 -5.06 3.48 6.58
N LEU A 140 -5.18 2.96 5.35
CA LEU A 140 -5.06 1.54 5.07
C LEU A 140 -3.65 1.02 5.39
N TYR A 141 -2.60 1.74 5.00
CA TYR A 141 -1.23 1.33 5.31
C TYR A 141 -0.98 1.26 6.83
N GLY A 142 -1.40 2.30 7.57
CA GLY A 142 -1.28 2.34 9.03
C GLY A 142 -2.03 1.19 9.72
N TYR A 143 -3.26 0.89 9.26
CA TYR A 143 -4.04 -0.26 9.76
C TYR A 143 -3.31 -1.58 9.49
N ILE A 144 -2.86 -1.81 8.25
CA ILE A 144 -2.22 -3.07 7.86
C ILE A 144 -0.92 -3.30 8.63
N MET A 145 -0.05 -2.29 8.66
CA MET A 145 1.25 -2.41 9.32
C MET A 145 1.11 -2.56 10.83
N GLY A 146 0.22 -1.76 11.45
CA GLY A 146 0.01 -1.82 12.91
C GLY A 146 -0.60 -3.14 13.37
N LYS A 147 -1.52 -3.71 12.60
CA LYS A 147 -2.25 -4.92 13.00
C LYS A 147 -1.54 -6.22 12.62
N TYR A 148 -1.05 -6.33 11.39
CA TYR A 148 -0.54 -7.60 10.85
C TYR A 148 0.99 -7.69 10.86
N PHE A 149 1.68 -6.55 10.86
CA PHE A 149 3.15 -6.49 10.80
C PHE A 149 3.79 -5.60 11.89
N PRO A 150 3.33 -5.62 13.15
CA PRO A 150 3.90 -4.76 14.21
C PRO A 150 5.40 -5.01 14.46
N GLN A 151 5.87 -6.24 14.20
CA GLN A 151 7.27 -6.64 14.29
C GLN A 151 8.19 -5.95 13.26
N VAL A 152 7.62 -5.38 12.18
CA VAL A 152 8.37 -4.60 11.20
C VAL A 152 8.53 -3.16 11.67
N CYS A 153 7.47 -2.58 12.25
CA CYS A 153 7.45 -1.19 12.72
C CYS A 153 8.38 -0.92 13.92
N GLY A 154 8.73 -1.96 14.70
CA GLY A 154 9.59 -1.85 15.90
C GLY A 154 11.08 -2.13 15.68
N LYS A 155 11.52 -2.42 14.44
CA LYS A 155 12.94 -2.62 14.10
C LYS A 155 13.52 -1.34 13.47
N GLN A 156 13.59 -0.26 14.24
CA GLN A 156 14.41 0.92 13.92
C GLN A 156 15.59 1.00 14.88
#